data_AF-A0A1G0CPD9-F1
#
_entry.id   AF-A0A1G0CPD9-F1
#
_cell.length_a   1.000
_cell.length_b   1.000
_cell.length_c   1.000
_cell.angle_alpha   90.00
_cell.angle_beta   90.00
_cell.angle_gamma   90.00
#
_symmetry.space_group_name_H-M   'P 1'
#
loop_
_entity.id
_entity.type
_entity.pdbx_description
1 polymer ?
#
loop_
_entity_poly.entity_id
_entity_poly.type
_entity_poly.pdbx_seq_one_letter_code
_entity_poly.pdbx_strand_id
1 'polypeptide(L)' 'MKQAVENINKALKQSNKNLEFSVDDDTKKVLVKLVDTETGDVIREFPTEEALAITRSIDQFQRGLLLRQQA' A
#
# COMPACT_ATOMS: atom_id res chain seq x y z
N MET A 1 1.51 -11.24 6.63
CA MET A 1 1.62 -10.33 5.48
C MET A 1 3.02 -9.72 5.35
N LYS A 2 3.55 -9.02 6.37
CA LYS A 2 4.89 -8.40 6.32
C LYS A 2 6.02 -9.36 5.88
N GLN A 3 6.10 -10.56 6.47
CA GLN A 3 7.10 -11.56 6.07
C GLN A 3 7.00 -12.01 4.61
N ALA A 4 5.79 -12.14 4.07
CA ALA A 4 5.57 -12.53 2.67
C ALA A 4 6.04 -11.42 1.72
N VAL A 5 5.74 -10.17 2.07
CA VAL A 5 6.20 -8.98 1.33
C VAL A 5 7.72 -8.88 1.33
N GLU A 6 8.38 -9.11 2.48
CA GLU A 6 9.84 -9.15 2.56
C GLU A 6 10.45 -10.23 1.68
N ASN A 7 9.87 -11.43 1.65
CA ASN A 7 10.36 -12.53 0.82
C ASN A 7 10.23 -12.21 -0.68
N ILE A 8 9.12 -11.58 -1.08
CA ILE A 8 8.91 -11.10 -2.46
C ILE A 8 9.95 -10.04 -2.82
N ASN A 9 10.16 -9.04 -1.95
CA ASN A 9 11.16 -7.99 -2.17
C ASN A 9 12.57 -8.57 -2.32
N LYS A 10 12.94 -9.59 -1.51
CA LYS A 10 14.24 -10.27 -1.65
C LYS A 10 14.38 -10.97 -3.00
N ALA A 11 13.36 -11.70 -3.46
CA ALA A 11 13.37 -12.37 -4.75
C ALA A 11 13.43 -11.39 -5.94
N LEU A 12 12.76 -10.25 -5.84
CA LEU A 12 12.76 -9.22 -6.89
C LEU A 12 14.08 -8.46 -6.96
N LYS A 13 14.72 -8.19 -5.82
CA LYS A 13 16.08 -7.64 -5.76
C LYS A 13 17.09 -8.55 -6.45
N GLN A 14 16.97 -9.87 -6.32
CA GLN A 14 17.82 -10.83 -7.02
C GLN A 14 17.60 -10.84 -8.55
N SER A 15 16.45 -10.33 -9.01
CA SER A 15 16.07 -10.31 -10.42
C SER A 15 16.39 -8.97 -11.12
N ASN A 16 17.09 -8.03 -10.46
CA ASN A 16 17.30 -6.65 -10.91
C ASN A 16 16.00 -5.97 -11.38
N LYS A 17 14.87 -6.26 -10.72
CA LYS A 17 13.59 -5.62 -11.01
C LYS A 17 13.39 -4.48 -10.02
N ASN A 18 13.05 -3.29 -10.53
CA ASN A 18 12.89 -2.10 -9.70
C ASN A 18 11.49 -2.02 -9.05
N LEU A 19 11.02 -3.15 -8.51
CA LEU A 19 9.70 -3.28 -7.91
C LEU A 19 9.83 -3.47 -6.40
N GLU A 20 9.09 -2.67 -5.65
CA GLU A 20 8.97 -2.74 -4.20
C GLU A 20 7.53 -3.01 -3.81
N PHE A 21 7.34 -4.01 -2.95
CA PHE A 21 6.06 -4.31 -2.35
C PHE A 21 6.06 -3.79 -0.91
N SER A 22 4.96 -3.18 -0.52
CA SER A 22 4.71 -2.68 0.83
C SER A 22 3.25 -2.95 1.21
N VAL A 23 2.92 -2.74 2.49
CA VAL A 23 1.54 -2.82 2.98
C VAL A 23 1.21 -1.48 3.59
N ASP A 24 0.08 -0.93 3.18
CA ASP A 24 -0.46 0.28 3.78
C ASP A 24 -0.96 -0.01 5.19
N ASP A 25 -0.45 0.71 6.19
CA ASP A 25 -0.77 0.40 7.58
C ASP A 25 -2.21 0.80 7.97
N ASP A 26 -2.84 1.72 7.25
CA ASP A 26 -4.20 2.17 7.56
C ASP A 26 -5.25 1.27 6.92
N THR A 27 -5.09 0.95 5.63
CA THR A 27 -6.05 0.14 4.86
C THR A 27 -5.73 -1.35 4.88
N LYS A 28 -4.52 -1.73 5.33
CA LYS A 28 -3.98 -3.10 5.25
C LYS A 28 -3.91 -3.66 3.82
N LYS A 29 -4.01 -2.80 2.81
CA LYS A 29 -3.89 -3.17 1.39
C LYS A 29 -2.43 -3.27 0.98
N VAL A 30 -2.16 -4.14 0.01
CA VAL A 30 -0.82 -4.24 -0.61
C VAL A 30 -0.62 -3.04 -1.53
N LEU A 31 0.53 -2.40 -1.41
CA LEU A 31 0.98 -1.30 -2.26
C LEU A 31 2.21 -1.77 -3.04
N VAL A 32 2.15 -1.67 -4.36
CA VAL A 32 3.25 -2.02 -5.26
C VAL A 32 3.82 -0.72 -5.83
N LYS A 33 5.12 -0.49 -5.67
CA LYS A 33 5.84 0.68 -6.18
C LYS A 33 6.87 0.24 -7.22
N LEU A 34 6.93 0.98 -8.32
CA LEU A 34 8.03 0.94 -9.28
C LEU A 34 8.96 2.11 -8.93
N VAL A 35 10.22 1.82 -8.65
CA VAL A 35 11.20 2.81 -8.19
C VAL A 35 12.29 2.99 -9.24
N ASP A 36 12.83 4.18 -9.40
CA ASP A 36 14.02 4.43 -10.20
C ASP A 36 15.27 4.07 -9.39
N THR A 37 16.17 3.27 -9.95
CA THR A 37 17.35 2.76 -9.22
C THR A 37 18.48 3.77 -9.08
N GLU A 38 18.51 4.81 -9.92
CA GLU A 38 19.56 5.83 -9.90
C GLU A 38 19.20 6.94 -8.92
N THR A 39 17.92 7.32 -8.88
CA THR A 39 17.42 8.46 -8.09
C THR A 39 16.70 8.04 -6.81
N GLY A 40 16.12 6.84 -6.78
CA GLY A 40 15.24 6.39 -5.70
C GLY A 40 13.79 6.88 -5.82
N ASP A 41 13.43 7.54 -6.92
CA ASP A 41 12.11 8.13 -7.11
C ASP A 41 11.05 7.08 -7.44
N VAL A 42 9.83 7.24 -6.91
CA VAL A 42 8.70 6.37 -7.25
C VAL A 42 8.17 6.78 -8.62
N ILE A 43 8.32 5.90 -9.61
CA ILE A 43 7.85 6.12 -10.98
C ILE A 43 6.35 5.82 -11.08
N ARG A 44 5.88 4.74 -10.42
CA ARG A 44 4.47 4.32 -10.40
C ARG A 44 4.11 3.58 -9.13
N GLU A 45 2.85 3.63 -8.76
CA GLU A 45 2.32 2.87 -7.64
C GLU A 45 0.91 2.33 -7.89
N PHE A 46 0.61 1.18 -7.27
CA PHE A 46 -0.68 0.49 -7.38
C PHE A 46 -1.10 -0.11 -6.03
N PRO A 47 -2.28 0.26 -5.49
CA PRO A 47 -3.14 1.38 -5.90
C PRO A 47 -2.42 2.74 -5.78
N THR A 48 -2.96 3.80 -6.39
CA THR A 48 -2.41 5.15 -6.17
C THR A 48 -2.76 5.66 -4.77
N GLU A 49 -1.96 6.58 -4.26
CA GLU A 49 -2.16 7.23 -2.96
C GLU A 49 -3.55 7.88 -2.87
N GLU A 50 -4.06 8.48 -3.94
CA GLU A 50 -5.41 9.07 -3.95
C GLU A 50 -6.48 8.00 -3.78
N ALA A 51 -6.34 6.84 -4.41
CA ALA A 51 -7.27 5.73 -4.25
C ALA A 51 -7.22 5.14 -2.83
N LEU A 52 -6.04 5.13 -2.20
CA LEU A 52 -5.88 4.77 -0.78
C LEU A 52 -6.55 5.81 0.12
N ALA A 53 -6.36 7.10 -0.12
CA ALA A 53 -6.99 8.18 0.65
C ALA A 53 -8.52 8.13 0.58
N ILE A 54 -9.07 7.86 -0.60
CA ILE A 54 -10.52 7.63 -0.78
C ILE A 54 -10.98 6.42 0.04
N THR A 55 -10.25 5.29 -0.03
CA THR A 55 -10.57 4.09 0.76
C THR A 55 -10.60 4.43 2.26
N ARG A 56 -9.56 5.08 2.80
CA ARG A 56 -9.48 5.44 4.22
C ARG A 56 -10.64 6.33 4.65
N SER A 57 -11.03 7.29 3.80
CA SER A 57 -12.15 8.21 4.05
C SER A 57 -13.48 7.46 4.13
N ILE A 58 -13.73 6.50 3.23
CA ILE A 58 -14.93 5.66 3.25
C ILE A 58 -14.96 4.81 4.52
N ASP A 59 -13.86 4.15 4.88
CA ASP A 59 -13.77 3.32 6.08
C ASP A 59 -14.01 4.13 7.37
N GLN A 60 -13.51 5.36 7.43
CA GLN A 60 -13.75 6.26 8.55
C GLN A 60 -15.23 6.68 8.63
N PHE A 61 -15.83 7.04 7.50
CA PHE A 61 -17.25 7.41 7.43
C PHE A 61 -18.17 6.27 7.90
N GLN A 62 -17.92 5.05 7.41
CA GLN A 62 -18.70 3.86 7.80
C GLN A 62 -18.59 3.59 9.31
N ARG A 63 -17.39 3.67 9.89
CA ARG A 63 -17.19 3.55 11.35
C ARG A 63 -18.00 4.60 12.12
N GLY A 64 -18.01 5.86 11.66
CA GLY A 64 -18.80 6.91 12.28
C GLY A 64 -20.31 6.65 12.26
N LEU A 65 -20.85 6.11 11.16
CA LEU A 65 -22.26 5.73 11.08
C LEU A 65 -22.62 4.60 12.06
N LEU A 66 -21.76 3.58 12.19
CA LEU A 66 -21.98 2.46 13.11
C LEU A 66 -22.03 2.93 14.57
N LEU A 67 -21.13 3.82 14.97
CA LEU A 67 -21.11 4.37 16.33
C LEU A 67 -22.40 5.14 16.67
N ARG A 68 -23.00 5.81 15.68
CA ARG A 68 -24.28 6.53 15.87
C ARG A 68 -25.48 5.60 16.01
N GLN A 69 -25.44 4.39 15.44
CA GLN A 69 -26.53 3.41 15.55
C GLN A 69 -26.56 2.68 16.90
N GLN A 70 -25.46 2.70 17.66
CA GLN A 70 -25.36 2.04 18.96
C GLN A 70 -25.67 2.98 20.15
N ALA A 71 -26.01 4.24 19.87
CA ALA A 71 -26.36 5.26 20.85
C ALA A 71 -27.88 5.40 21.05
#